data_AF-A0A2G6NVH7-F1
#
_entry.id   AF-A0A2G6NVH7-F1
#
_cell.length_a   1.000
_cell.length_b   1.000
_cell.length_c   1.000
_cell.angle_alpha   90.00
_cell.angle_beta   90.00
_cell.angle_gamma   90.00
#
_symmetry.space_group_name_H-M   'P 1'
#
loop_
_entity.id
_entity.type
_entity.pdbx_description
1 polymer ?
#
loop_
_entity_poly.entity_id
_entity_poly.type
_entity_poly.pdbx_seq_one_letter_code
_entity_poly.pdbx_strand_id
1 'polypeptide(L)'
;MDNTPPVLENLTLKSLPLKNQSREGVRLRCQARDTGGALAEAWLVLPDGARHPLLPADGICDSRQESFDTLVPWGEGPRPWVFQVEVWDLAGNMARAEGVVR
;
A
#
# COMPACT_ATOMS: atom_id res chain seq x y z
N MET A 1 -15.51 15.86 -15.44
CA MET A 1 -15.15 14.56 -14.85
C MET A 1 -13.64 14.53 -14.85
N ASP A 2 -13.02 14.36 -13.68
CA ASP A 2 -11.56 14.21 -13.58
C ASP A 2 -11.21 12.74 -13.85
N ASN A 3 -10.24 12.52 -14.73
CA ASN A 3 -9.75 11.20 -15.11
C ASN A 3 -8.28 11.02 -14.74
N THR A 4 -7.74 11.93 -13.93
CA THR A 4 -6.35 11.91 -13.50
C THR A 4 -6.24 10.99 -12.29
N PRO A 5 -5.50 9.87 -12.38
CA PRO A 5 -5.30 9.02 -11.22
C PRO A 5 -4.41 9.70 -10.17
N PRO A 6 -4.53 9.28 -8.89
CA PRO A 6 -3.56 9.65 -7.87
C PRO A 6 -2.13 9.30 -8.28
N VAL A 7 -1.16 9.92 -7.61
CA VAL A 7 0.26 9.61 -7.75
C VAL A 7 0.73 8.87 -6.51
N LEU A 8 1.38 7.72 -6.72
CA LEU A 8 2.06 6.95 -5.68
C LEU A 8 3.56 7.26 -5.69
N GLU A 9 4.08 7.64 -4.53
CA GLU A 9 5.48 8.04 -4.36
C GLU A 9 6.13 7.28 -3.19
N ASN A 10 7.46 7.20 -3.23
CA ASN A 10 8.27 6.71 -2.12
C ASN A 10 7.89 5.28 -1.64
N LEU A 11 7.45 4.41 -2.54
CA LEU A 11 7.16 3.02 -2.21
C LEU A 11 8.43 2.31 -1.75
N THR A 12 8.42 1.82 -0.53
CA THR A 12 9.48 1.00 0.05
C THR A 12 8.89 -0.25 0.69
N LEU A 13 9.52 -1.38 0.42
CA LEU A 13 9.19 -2.66 1.03
C LEU A 13 10.44 -3.23 1.69
N LYS A 14 10.32 -3.64 2.95
CA LYS A 14 11.41 -4.26 3.69
C LYS A 14 10.91 -5.46 4.48
N SER A 15 11.55 -6.61 4.32
CA SER A 15 11.37 -7.73 5.24
C SER A 15 11.94 -7.37 6.61
N LEU A 16 11.14 -7.54 7.65
CA LEU A 16 11.51 -7.33 9.04
C LEU A 16 11.10 -8.55 9.87
N PRO A 17 11.87 -8.94 10.90
CA PRO A 17 11.43 -9.97 11.83
C PRO A 17 10.20 -9.48 12.62
N LEU A 18 9.18 -10.32 12.78
CA LEU A 18 8.06 -10.05 13.68
C LEU A 18 8.46 -10.38 15.12
N LYS A 19 8.15 -9.49 16.06
CA LYS A 19 8.42 -9.76 17.49
C LYS A 19 7.64 -11.01 17.92
N ASN A 20 8.33 -11.94 18.56
CA ASN A 20 7.80 -13.18 19.13
C ASN A 20 7.22 -14.18 18.12
N GLN A 21 7.63 -14.11 16.84
CA GLN A 21 7.25 -15.10 15.83
C GLN A 21 8.48 -15.55 15.04
N SER A 22 8.49 -16.82 14.62
CA SER A 22 9.49 -17.35 13.69
C SER A 22 9.27 -16.89 12.24
N ARG A 23 8.30 -15.99 12.01
CA ARG A 23 7.92 -15.46 10.70
C ARG A 23 8.47 -14.06 10.52
N GLU A 24 8.80 -13.75 9.27
CA GLU A 24 9.04 -12.39 8.84
C GLU A 24 7.72 -11.65 8.65
N GLY A 25 7.81 -10.33 8.59
CA GLY A 25 6.77 -9.44 8.11
C GLY A 25 7.36 -8.54 7.05
N VAL A 26 6.51 -8.03 6.16
CA VAL A 26 6.91 -7.04 5.17
C VAL A 26 6.37 -5.70 5.61
N ARG A 27 7.29 -4.77 5.91
CA ARG A 27 6.95 -3.37 6.16
C ARG A 27 6.84 -2.64 4.85
N LEU A 28 5.67 -2.09 4.61
CA LEU A 28 5.36 -1.24 3.46
C LEU A 28 5.26 0.20 3.91
N ARG A 29 5.94 1.09 3.19
CA ARG A 29 5.71 2.53 3.29
C ARG A 29 5.54 3.13 1.93
N CYS A 30 4.57 4.01 1.78
CA CYS A 30 4.40 4.84 0.59
C CYS A 30 3.66 6.13 0.94
N GLN A 31 3.66 7.04 -0.01
CA GLN A 31 2.81 8.22 0.00
C GLN A 31 1.92 8.19 -1.23
N ALA A 32 0.69 8.67 -1.09
CA ALA A 32 -0.19 8.91 -2.22
C ALA A 32 -0.63 10.36 -2.21
N ARG A 33 -0.77 10.95 -3.39
CA ARG A 33 -1.26 12.31 -3.56
C ARG A 33 -2.21 12.38 -4.74
N ASP A 34 -3.35 13.01 -4.54
CA ASP A 34 -4.25 13.36 -5.64
C ASP A 34 -4.33 14.88 -5.83
N THR A 35 -4.40 15.30 -7.09
CA THR A 35 -4.49 16.74 -7.45
C THR A 35 -5.93 17.20 -7.68
N GLY A 36 -6.83 16.27 -8.00
CA GLY A 36 -8.25 16.52 -8.26
C GLY A 36 -9.10 16.63 -7.01
N GLY A 37 -8.69 15.98 -5.92
CA GLY A 37 -9.48 15.86 -4.71
C GLY A 37 -8.82 15.03 -3.62
N ALA A 38 -9.66 14.53 -2.70
CA ALA A 38 -9.25 13.62 -1.65
C ALA A 38 -9.10 12.19 -2.20
N LEU A 39 -8.23 11.42 -1.54
CA LEU A 39 -8.19 9.98 -1.72
C LEU A 39 -9.43 9.34 -1.10
N ALA A 40 -9.87 8.21 -1.65
CA ALA A 40 -11.05 7.50 -1.19
C ALA A 40 -10.69 6.21 -0.44
N GLU A 41 -9.78 5.42 -0.99
CA GLU A 41 -9.37 4.14 -0.41
C GLU A 41 -7.98 3.73 -0.89
N ALA A 42 -7.31 2.91 -0.09
CA ALA A 42 -6.01 2.35 -0.40
C ALA A 42 -5.95 0.87 0.03
N TRP A 43 -5.34 0.05 -0.82
CA TRP A 43 -5.24 -1.39 -0.65
C TRP A 43 -3.83 -1.89 -0.93
N LEU A 44 -3.37 -2.82 -0.10
CA LEU A 44 -2.20 -3.64 -0.33
C LEU A 44 -2.65 -4.99 -0.86
N VAL A 45 -2.22 -5.34 -2.06
CA VAL A 45 -2.39 -6.67 -2.65
C VAL A 45 -1.16 -7.50 -2.29
N LEU A 46 -1.40 -8.61 -1.58
CA LEU A 46 -0.38 -9.57 -1.17
C LEU A 46 -0.01 -10.50 -2.35
N PRO A 47 1.13 -11.22 -2.27
CA PRO A 47 1.57 -12.11 -3.35
C PRO A 47 0.59 -13.25 -3.70
N ASP A 48 -0.31 -13.63 -2.78
CA ASP A 48 -1.38 -14.61 -3.01
C ASP A 48 -2.66 -14.00 -3.61
N GLY A 49 -2.67 -12.68 -3.85
CA GLY A 49 -3.81 -11.91 -4.34
C GLY A 49 -4.76 -11.43 -3.24
N ALA A 50 -4.52 -11.75 -1.97
CA ALA A 50 -5.33 -11.24 -0.88
C ALA A 50 -5.16 -9.71 -0.76
N ARG A 51 -6.27 -9.01 -0.45
CA ARG A 51 -6.27 -7.55 -0.31
C ARG A 51 -6.36 -7.17 1.17
N HIS A 52 -5.42 -6.35 1.61
CA HIS A 52 -5.41 -5.75 2.94
C HIS A 52 -5.64 -4.25 2.84
N PRO A 53 -6.52 -3.66 3.67
CA PRO A 53 -6.71 -2.22 3.68
C PRO A 53 -5.41 -1.53 4.13
N LEU A 54 -5.01 -0.48 3.40
CA LEU A 54 -3.97 0.44 3.80
C LEU A 54 -4.63 1.68 4.38
N LEU A 55 -4.42 1.89 5.68
CA LEU A 55 -4.98 3.03 6.38
C LEU A 55 -3.88 4.07 6.64
N PRO A 56 -4.19 5.37 6.49
CA PRO A 56 -3.31 6.43 6.95
C PRO A 56 -3.27 6.50 8.49
N ALA A 57 -2.46 7.41 9.03
CA ALA A 57 -2.19 7.47 10.47
C ALA A 57 -3.42 7.74 11.33
N ASP A 58 -4.39 8.49 10.82
CA ASP A 58 -5.69 8.77 11.47
C ASP A 58 -6.76 7.72 11.15
N GLY A 59 -6.46 6.77 10.26
CA GLY A 59 -7.33 5.67 9.90
C GLY A 59 -8.36 5.97 8.81
N ILE A 60 -8.35 7.16 8.21
CA ILE A 60 -9.37 7.61 7.24
C ILE A 60 -8.70 8.19 6.00
N CYS A 61 -8.98 7.63 4.82
CA CYS A 61 -8.57 8.26 3.56
C CYS A 61 -9.55 9.41 3.24
N ASP A 62 -9.23 10.64 3.63
CA ASP A 62 -10.03 11.82 3.31
C ASP A 62 -9.21 13.07 2.95
N SER A 63 -7.88 12.95 2.95
CA SER A 63 -6.99 14.03 2.55
C SER A 63 -6.52 13.89 1.11
N ARG A 64 -6.06 15.02 0.54
CA ARG A 64 -5.44 15.06 -0.81
C ARG A 64 -4.09 14.37 -0.86
N GLN A 65 -3.48 14.14 0.30
CA GLN A 65 -2.18 13.51 0.42
C GLN A 65 -2.19 12.66 1.68
N GLU A 66 -1.81 11.39 1.54
CA GLU A 66 -1.77 10.42 2.62
C GLU A 66 -0.42 9.73 2.70
N SER A 67 -0.05 9.33 3.90
CA SER A 67 1.14 8.51 4.16
C SER A 67 0.72 7.19 4.79
N PHE A 68 1.20 6.08 4.22
CA PHE A 68 0.89 4.73 4.67
C PHE A 68 2.16 4.09 5.23
N ASP A 69 2.06 3.48 6.42
CA ASP A 69 3.13 2.69 7.04
C ASP A 69 2.50 1.47 7.73
N THR A 70 2.59 0.31 7.10
CA THR A 70 2.02 -0.93 7.63
C THR A 70 3.07 -2.04 7.69
N LEU A 71 2.92 -2.93 8.65
CA LEU A 71 3.70 -4.16 8.77
C LEU A 71 2.75 -5.34 8.65
N VAL A 72 2.81 -6.04 7.52
CA VAL A 72 1.98 -7.22 7.29
C VAL A 72 2.79 -8.47 7.61
N PRO A 73 2.26 -9.39 8.43
CA PRO A 73 2.87 -10.69 8.60
C PRO A 73 2.95 -11.42 7.26
N TRP A 74 4.17 -11.70 6.81
CA TRP A 74 4.41 -12.36 5.53
C TRP A 74 5.76 -13.06 5.55
N GLY A 75 5.78 -14.33 5.21
CA GLY A 75 6.98 -15.14 5.31
C GLY A 75 6.81 -16.56 4.81
N GLU A 76 5.73 -16.83 4.08
CA GLU A 76 5.44 -18.13 3.52
C GLU A 76 5.51 -18.07 2.00
N GLY A 77 5.98 -19.14 1.38
CA GLY A 77 6.08 -19.27 -0.08
C GLY A 77 7.42 -18.85 -0.70
N PRO A 78 7.62 -19.19 -1.97
CA PRO A 78 8.88 -18.93 -2.68
C PRO A 78 9.07 -17.43 -2.90
N ARG A 79 10.30 -16.97 -2.68
CA ARG A 79 10.74 -15.63 -3.06
C ARG A 79 11.10 -15.58 -4.56
N PRO A 80 11.04 -14.40 -5.21
CA PRO A 80 10.69 -13.09 -4.65
C PRO A 80 9.19 -12.92 -4.39
N TRP A 81 8.84 -12.15 -3.36
CA TRP A 81 7.46 -11.77 -3.08
C TRP A 81 7.12 -10.46 -3.77
N VAL A 82 6.04 -10.44 -4.53
CA VAL A 82 5.56 -9.26 -5.26
C VAL A 82 4.34 -8.71 -4.53
N PHE A 83 4.42 -7.45 -4.11
CA PHE A 83 3.33 -6.73 -3.45
C PHE A 83 2.88 -5.58 -4.35
N GLN A 84 1.59 -5.28 -4.34
CA GLN A 84 1.04 -4.13 -5.06
C GLN A 84 0.32 -3.19 -4.10
N VAL A 85 0.48 -1.90 -4.33
CA VAL A 85 -0.31 -0.86 -3.68
C VAL A 85 -1.26 -0.29 -4.72
N GLU A 86 -2.53 -0.23 -4.37
CA GLU A 86 -3.57 0.35 -5.19
C GLU A 86 -4.27 1.46 -4.40
N VAL A 87 -4.41 2.64 -4.99
CA VAL A 87 -5.05 3.80 -4.34
C VAL A 87 -6.05 4.42 -5.30
N TRP A 88 -7.24 4.73 -4.79
CA TRP A 88 -8.32 5.35 -5.53
C TRP A 88 -8.60 6.76 -5.03
N ASP A 89 -9.00 7.64 -5.95
CA ASP A 89 -9.64 8.92 -5.62
C ASP A 89 -11.17 8.77 -5.49
N LEU A 90 -11.84 9.86 -5.13
CA LEU A 90 -13.32 9.92 -5.06
C LEU A 90 -14.02 9.85 -6.43
N ALA A 91 -13.29 10.05 -7.53
CA ALA A 91 -13.81 9.94 -8.89
C ALA A 91 -13.72 8.51 -9.44
N GLY A 92 -13.06 7.60 -8.72
CA GLY A 92 -12.84 6.21 -9.10
C GLY A 92 -11.58 5.96 -9.93
N ASN A 93 -10.70 6.95 -10.10
CA ASN A 93 -9.42 6.76 -10.77
C ASN A 93 -8.44 6.04 -9.83
N MET A 94 -7.66 5.11 -10.38
CA MET A 94 -6.77 4.25 -9.60
C MET A 94 -5.31 4.41 -10.00
N ALA A 95 -4.46 4.58 -9.00
CA ALA A 95 -3.02 4.46 -9.10
C ALA A 95 -2.57 3.09 -8.62
N ARG A 96 -1.58 2.50 -9.29
CA ARG A 96 -0.95 1.24 -8.85
C ARG A 96 0.57 1.38 -8.83
N ALA A 97 1.19 0.87 -7.78
CA ALA A 97 2.63 0.68 -7.70
C ALA A 97 2.95 -0.75 -7.26
N GLU A 98 4.02 -1.33 -7.79
CA GLU A 98 4.50 -2.66 -7.44
C GLU A 98 5.85 -2.58 -6.75
N GLY A 99 6.06 -3.43 -5.75
CA GLY A 99 7.35 -3.59 -5.12
C GLY A 99 7.68 -5.06 -4.87
N VAL A 100 8.98 -5.36 -4.87
CA VAL A 100 9.50 -6.72 -4.76
C VAL A 100 10.37 -6.87 -3.52
N VAL A 101 10.11 -7.90 -2.72
CA VAL A 101 10.95 -8.31 -1.59
C VAL A 101 11.76 -9.54 -2.00
N ARG A 102 13.09 -9.45 -1.89
CA ARG A 102 14.05 -10.50 -2.24
C ARG A 102 14.69 -11.10 -1.01
#